data_AF-A0A3D2J574-F1
#
_entry.id   AF-A0A3D2J574-F1
#
_cell.length_a   1.000
_cell.length_b   1.000
_cell.length_c   1.000
_cell.angle_alpha   90.00
_cell.angle_beta   90.00
_cell.angle_gamma   90.00
#
_symmetry.space_group_name_H-M   'P 1'
#
loop_
_entity.id
_entity.type
_entity.pdbx_description
1 polymer ?
#
loop_
_entity_poly.entity_id
_entity_poly.type
_entity_poly.pdbx_seq_one_letter_code
_entity_poly.pdbx_strand_id
1 'polypeptide(L)'
;MTGALPALGSVNDYAHIESPEFEYLIQSLRTLFEHDRQVASQSETTRCGICYLYFSLNELRYREEGFYVCTACEHALGKQYITMLHRQQKL
;
A
#
# COMPACT_ATOMS: atom_id res chain seq x y z
N MET A 1 -19.46 -23.85 5.41
CA MET A 1 -19.27 -23.00 6.59
C MET A 1 -18.98 -21.59 6.10
N THR A 2 -19.98 -20.71 6.14
CA THR A 2 -19.90 -19.34 5.64
C THR A 2 -19.15 -18.46 6.66
N GLY A 3 -17.94 -18.02 6.30
CA GLY A 3 -17.19 -17.04 7.08
C GLY A 3 -17.83 -15.68 6.93
N ALA A 4 -18.73 -15.32 7.84
CA ALA A 4 -19.25 -13.97 7.94
C ALA A 4 -18.10 -13.02 8.31
N LEU A 5 -17.86 -12.01 7.48
CA LEU A 5 -17.02 -10.87 7.82
C LEU A 5 -17.60 -10.20 9.08
N PRO A 6 -16.77 -9.79 10.06
CA PRO A 6 -17.28 -9.08 11.21
C PRO A 6 -17.91 -7.77 10.74
N ALA A 7 -19.10 -7.45 11.27
CA ALA A 7 -19.74 -6.17 11.05
C ALA A 7 -18.80 -5.09 11.62
N LEU A 8 -18.20 -4.29 10.73
CA LEU A 8 -17.53 -3.06 11.12
C LEU A 8 -18.58 -2.22 11.87
N GLY A 9 -18.26 -1.83 13.10
CA GLY A 9 -19.12 -1.02 13.95
C GLY A 9 -19.64 0.21 13.22
N SER A 10 -20.81 0.67 13.66
CA SER A 10 -21.55 1.81 13.10
C SER A 10 -20.64 2.95 12.63
N VAL A 11 -20.77 3.31 11.35
CA VAL A 11 -20.04 4.40 10.68
C VAL A 11 -20.25 5.76 11.39
N ASN A 12 -21.17 5.86 12.35
CA ASN A 12 -21.51 7.08 13.06
C ASN A 12 -20.53 7.52 14.16
N ASP A 13 -19.58 6.70 14.63
CA ASP A 13 -18.65 7.16 15.69
C ASP A 13 -17.52 8.08 15.16
N TYR A 14 -17.40 8.25 13.84
CA TYR A 14 -16.48 9.22 13.22
C TYR A 14 -17.14 10.56 12.89
N ALA A 15 -18.42 10.75 13.24
CA ALA A 15 -19.26 11.84 12.73
C ALA A 15 -18.92 13.26 13.24
N HIS A 16 -17.83 13.46 14.00
CA HIS A 16 -17.51 14.77 14.58
C HIS A 16 -16.03 15.19 14.57
N ILE A 17 -15.17 14.55 13.78
CA ILE A 17 -13.84 15.10 13.52
C ILE A 17 -13.91 15.99 12.26
N GLU A 18 -14.64 17.09 12.34
CA GLU A 18 -14.55 18.19 11.36
C GLU A 18 -13.28 18.99 11.63
N SER A 19 -12.13 18.34 11.52
CA SER A 19 -10.82 18.99 11.58
C SER A 19 -10.36 19.24 10.15
N PRO A 20 -9.95 20.48 9.80
CA PRO A 20 -9.36 20.80 8.51
C PRO A 20 -8.19 19.87 8.15
N GLU A 21 -7.42 19.44 9.15
CA GLU A 21 -6.31 18.51 9.01
C GLU A 21 -6.79 17.10 8.62
N PHE A 22 -7.94 16.66 9.15
CA PHE A 22 -8.54 15.38 8.77
C PHE A 22 -9.02 15.40 7.32
N GLU A 23 -9.72 16.44 6.89
CA GLU A 23 -10.15 16.60 5.50
C GLU A 23 -8.96 16.67 4.54
N TYR A 24 -7.89 17.37 4.92
CA TYR A 24 -6.65 17.40 4.16
C TYR A 24 -6.02 16.00 4.02
N LEU A 25 -6.02 15.21 5.09
CA LEU A 25 -5.52 13.83 5.08
C LEU A 25 -6.35 12.94 4.15
N ILE A 26 -7.69 13.04 4.21
CA ILE A 26 -8.58 12.31 3.29
C ILE A 26 -8.31 12.70 1.83
N GLN A 27 -8.18 13.99 1.56
CA GLN A 27 -7.90 14.46 0.20
C GLN A 27 -6.53 13.97 -0.29
N SER A 28 -5.52 13.97 0.58
CA SER A 28 -4.18 13.46 0.27
C SER A 28 -4.21 11.96 -0.09
N LEU A 29 -4.98 11.16 0.66
CA LEU A 29 -5.16 9.74 0.37
C LEU A 29 -5.88 9.50 -0.97
N ARG A 30 -6.91 10.29 -1.27
CA ARG A 30 -7.62 10.21 -2.56
C ARG A 30 -6.68 10.48 -3.72
N THR A 31 -5.89 11.56 -3.64
CA THR A 31 -4.90 11.91 -4.66
C THR A 31 -3.86 10.83 -4.83
N LEU A 32 -3.36 10.24 -3.73
CA LEU A 32 -2.41 9.13 -3.78
C LEU A 32 -2.99 7.91 -4.52
N PHE A 33 -4.21 7.50 -4.19
CA PHE A 33 -4.84 6.33 -4.82
C PHE A 33 -5.25 6.57 -6.26
N GLU A 34 -5.63 7.80 -6.61
CA GLU A 34 -5.91 8.14 -8.01
C GLU A 34 -4.65 8.03 -8.86
N HIS A 35 -3.53 8.58 -8.39
CA HIS A 35 -2.24 8.44 -9.04
C HIS A 35 -1.81 6.98 -9.15
N ASP A 36 -1.89 6.23 -8.05
CA ASP A 36 -1.55 4.80 -8.02
C ASP A 36 -2.34 4.00 -9.06
N ARG A 37 -3.64 4.26 -9.17
CA ARG A 37 -4.51 3.62 -10.17
C ARG A 37 -4.11 3.97 -11.60
N GLN A 38 -3.71 5.22 -11.85
CA GLN A 38 -3.22 5.63 -13.16
C GLN A 38 -1.94 4.89 -13.53
N VAL A 39 -0.98 4.78 -12.62
CA VAL A 39 0.26 4.02 -12.84
C VAL A 39 -0.04 2.53 -13.06
N ALA A 40 -0.88 1.93 -12.21
CA ALA A 40 -1.28 0.52 -12.33
C ALA A 40 -1.92 0.16 -13.68
N SER A 41 -2.49 1.13 -14.38
CA SER A 41 -3.09 0.91 -15.71
C SER A 41 -2.07 0.86 -16.86
N GLN A 42 -0.82 1.24 -16.59
CA GLN A 42 0.27 1.21 -17.57
C GLN A 42 0.89 -0.19 -17.67
N SER A 43 1.42 -0.51 -18.85
CA SER A 43 2.27 -1.70 -19.05
C SER A 43 3.60 -1.55 -18.32
N GLU A 44 4.26 -2.68 -18.01
CA GLU A 44 5.60 -2.69 -17.40
C GLU A 44 5.67 -2.02 -16.01
N THR A 45 4.56 -2.09 -15.27
CA THR A 45 4.49 -1.66 -13.88
C THR A 45 4.40 -2.85 -12.94
N THR A 46 4.86 -2.69 -11.70
CA THR A 46 4.66 -3.66 -10.63
C THR A 46 4.62 -2.96 -9.27
N ARG A 47 4.23 -3.68 -8.22
CA ARG A 47 4.10 -3.12 -6.88
C ARG A 47 5.40 -3.16 -6.10
N CYS A 48 5.63 -2.13 -5.30
CA CYS A 48 6.61 -2.18 -4.21
C CYS A 48 6.11 -3.15 -3.12
N GLY A 49 6.94 -4.10 -2.69
CA GLY A 49 6.59 -5.06 -1.64
C GLY A 49 6.49 -4.48 -0.22
N ILE A 50 6.79 -3.19 -0.05
CA ILE A 50 6.72 -2.49 1.25
C ILE A 50 5.50 -1.57 1.31
N CYS A 51 5.40 -0.59 0.40
CA CYS A 51 4.29 0.37 0.40
C CYS A 51 3.08 -0.08 -0.44
N TYR A 52 3.19 -1.16 -1.20
CA TYR A 52 2.13 -1.73 -2.06
C TYR A 52 1.61 -0.83 -3.19
N LEU A 53 2.22 0.33 -3.40
CA LEU A 53 1.94 1.20 -4.55
C LEU A 53 2.62 0.68 -5.83
N TYR A 54 2.05 1.01 -6.98
CA TYR A 54 2.54 0.71 -8.30
C TYR A 54 3.59 1.73 -8.76
N PHE A 55 4.64 1.21 -9.38
CA PHE A 55 5.72 1.97 -9.98
C PHE A 55 6.09 1.35 -11.33
N SER A 56 6.77 2.12 -12.17
CA SER A 56 7.40 1.53 -13.36
C SER A 56 8.54 0.60 -12.94
N LEU A 57 8.80 -0.45 -13.71
CA LEU A 57 9.86 -1.42 -13.41
C LEU A 57 11.24 -0.77 -13.28
N ASN A 58 11.50 0.34 -13.98
CA ASN A 58 12.76 1.08 -13.92
C ASN A 58 12.95 1.90 -12.62
N GLU A 59 11.87 2.15 -11.87
CA GLU A 59 11.87 2.87 -10.59
C GLU A 59 11.99 1.91 -9.40
N LEU A 60 12.02 0.60 -9.69
CA LEU A 60 12.03 -0.45 -8.70
C LEU A 60 13.35 -1.20 -8.70
N ARG A 61 13.83 -1.50 -7.50
CA ARG A 61 14.98 -2.37 -7.29
C ARG A 61 14.49 -3.75 -6.84
N TYR A 62 14.88 -4.77 -7.58
CA TYR A 62 14.65 -6.15 -7.14
C TYR A 62 15.57 -6.50 -5.97
N ARG A 63 15.01 -7.14 -4.96
CA ARG A 63 15.69 -7.63 -3.77
C ARG A 63 15.82 -9.15 -3.83
N GLU A 64 16.90 -9.69 -3.26
CA GLU A 64 17.19 -11.13 -3.24
C GLU A 64 16.08 -11.95 -2.54
N GLU A 65 15.34 -11.29 -1.65
CA GLU A 65 14.16 -11.80 -0.95
C GLU A 65 12.96 -12.14 -1.87
N GLY A 66 13.03 -11.76 -3.15
CA GLY A 66 12.00 -12.10 -4.13
C GLY A 66 10.97 -11.02 -4.40
N PHE A 67 11.22 -9.76 -4.02
CA PHE A 67 10.27 -8.66 -4.22
C PHE A 67 10.94 -7.37 -4.72
N TYR A 68 10.13 -6.49 -5.30
CA TYR A 68 10.57 -5.18 -5.77
C TYR A 68 10.38 -4.11 -4.69
N VAL A 69 11.30 -3.14 -4.62
CA VAL A 69 11.24 -2.02 -3.66
C VAL A 69 11.44 -0.70 -4.40
N CYS A 70 10.59 0.29 -4.13
CA CYS A 70 10.78 1.64 -4.66
C CYS A 70 11.90 2.38 -3.92
N THR A 71 12.52 3.35 -4.58
CA THR A 71 13.66 4.12 -4.03
C THR A 71 13.36 4.76 -2.68
N ALA A 72 12.14 5.27 -2.48
CA ALA A 72 11.72 5.85 -1.21
C ALA A 72 11.72 4.83 -0.06
N CYS A 73 11.11 3.66 -0.27
CA CYS A 73 11.13 2.58 0.70
C CYS A 73 12.54 2.00 0.89
N GLU A 74 13.35 1.99 -0.16
CA GLU A 74 14.75 1.56 -0.10
C GLU A 74 15.56 2.47 0.84
N HIS A 75 15.44 3.79 0.67
CA HIS A 75 16.10 4.77 1.52
C HIS A 75 15.58 4.73 2.95
N ALA A 76 14.25 4.62 3.13
CA ALA A 76 13.65 4.55 4.46
C ALA A 76 14.10 3.30 5.23
N LEU A 77 14.31 2.18 4.53
CA LEU A 77 14.78 0.94 5.14
C LEU A 77 16.28 0.93 5.46
N GLY A 78 17.07 1.66 4.67
CA GLY A 78 18.51 1.76 4.84
C GLY A 78 19.21 0.39 4.75
N LYS A 79 19.89 -0.01 5.83
CA LYS A 79 20.58 -1.31 5.95
C LYS A 79 19.75 -2.39 6.64
N GLN A 80 18.52 -2.07 7.05
CA GLN A 80 17.67 -3.04 7.73
C GLN A 80 17.13 -4.06 6.74
N TYR A 81 17.02 -5.30 7.20
CA TYR A 81 16.53 -6.40 6.39
C TYR A 81 15.08 -6.68 6.76
N ILE A 82 14.18 -6.74 5.77
CA ILE A 82 12.80 -7.19 5.97
C ILE A 82 12.74 -8.63 5.48
N THR A 83 12.53 -9.55 6.41
CA THR A 83 12.20 -10.94 6.06
C THR A 83 10.76 -10.98 5.58
N MET A 84 10.55 -11.25 4.29
CA MET A 84 9.22 -11.54 3.77
C MET A 84 8.70 -12.84 4.38
N LEU A 85 7.64 -12.74 5.18
CA LEU A 85 6.91 -13.91 5.64
C LEU A 85 6.16 -14.53 4.47
N HIS A 86 6.78 -15.50 3.79
CA HIS A 86 6.10 -16.38 2.83
C HIS A 86 5.14 -17.33 3.58
N ARG A 87 4.04 -16.81 4.11
CA ARG A 87 2.91 -17.68 4.48
C ARG A 87 2.19 -18.06 3.20
N GLN A 88 2.58 -19.17 2.59
CA GLN A 88 1.69 -19.91 1.70
C GLN A 88 0.40 -20.20 2.48
N GLN A 89 -0.71 -19.59 2.06
CA GLN A 89 -2.02 -20.09 2.48
C GLN A 89 -2.12 -21.51 1.95
N LYS A 90 -2.06 -22.50 2.86
CA LYS A 90 -2.47 -23.86 2.53
C LYS A 90 -3.95 -23.81 2.19
N LEU A 91 -4.28 -24.13 0.94
CA LEU A 91 -5.64 -24.41 0.46
C LEU A 91 -6.25 -25.59 1.21
#